data_AF-A0A845Z380-F1
#
_entry.id   AF-A0A845Z380-F1
#
_cell.length_a   1.000
_cell.length_b   1.000
_cell.length_c   1.000
_cell.angle_alpha   90.00
_cell.angle_beta   90.00
_cell.angle_gamma   90.00
#
_symmetry.space_group_name_H-M   'P 1'
#
loop_
_entity.id
_entity.type
_entity.pdbx_description
1 polymer ?
#
loop_
_entity_poly.entity_id
_entity_poly.type
_entity_poly.pdbx_seq_one_letter_code
_entity_poly.pdbx_strand_id
1 'polypeptide(L)' 'MKVRFKYRIYLTPVQKYGLAKLFGCFGVVWNDSLSFCQEKYKLGDKKPVNPEVQKQFITQAKKTEHREWLSKVSAIPLQ' A
#
# COMPACT_ATOMS: atom_id res chain seq x y z
N MET A 1 -5.64 -1.27 33.54
CA MET A 1 -5.68 -2.62 32.96
C MET A 1 -6.14 -2.54 31.51
N LYS A 2 -5.27 -2.82 30.52
CA LYS A 2 -5.69 -2.84 29.10
C LYS A 2 -6.32 -4.20 28.80
N VAL A 3 -7.62 -4.23 28.59
CA VAL A 3 -8.36 -5.43 28.21
C VAL A 3 -8.04 -5.77 26.77
N ARG A 4 -7.66 -7.02 26.49
CA ARG A 4 -7.44 -7.52 25.12
C ARG A 4 -8.73 -8.16 24.64
N PHE A 5 -9.37 -7.54 23.66
CA PHE A 5 -10.55 -8.10 23.03
C PHE A 5 -10.15 -9.00 21.85
N LYS A 6 -10.76 -10.18 21.76
CA LYS A 6 -10.66 -11.05 20.59
C LYS A 6 -11.95 -10.91 19.79
N TYR A 7 -11.84 -10.34 18.60
CA TYR A 7 -12.97 -10.22 17.67
C TYR A 7 -12.74 -11.13 16.47
N ARG A 8 -13.83 -11.73 15.98
CA ARG A 8 -13.87 -12.40 14.68
C ARG A 8 -14.78 -11.61 13.77
N ILE A 9 -14.26 -11.21 12.62
CA ILE A 9 -15.02 -10.43 11.64
C ILE A 9 -15.61 -11.41 10.63
N TYR A 10 -16.92 -11.34 10.44
CA TYR A 10 -17.63 -12.07 9.39
C TYR A 10 -18.04 -11.10 8.31
N LEU A 11 -17.38 -11.22 7.15
CA LEU A 11 -17.53 -10.28 6.05
C LEU A 11 -18.66 -10.68 5.12
N THR A 12 -19.44 -9.69 4.67
CA THR A 12 -20.37 -9.87 3.56
C THR A 12 -19.60 -10.09 2.25
N PRO A 13 -20.22 -10.67 1.20
CA PRO A 13 -19.56 -10.86 -0.09
C PRO A 13 -18.97 -9.56 -0.67
N VAL A 14 -19.69 -8.44 -0.55
CA VAL A 14 -19.23 -7.11 -1.01
C VAL A 14 -17.99 -6.65 -0.25
N GLN A 15 -17.95 -6.85 1.08
CA GLN A 15 -16.79 -6.50 1.90
C GLN A 15 -15.56 -7.35 1.55
N LYS A 16 -15.75 -8.65 1.30
CA LYS A 16 -14.65 -9.55 0.86
C LYS A 16 -14.03 -9.07 -0.44
N TYR A 17 -14.86 -8.68 -1.42
CA TYR A 17 -14.37 -8.14 -2.69
C TYR A 17 -13.61 -6.82 -2.50
N GLY A 18 -14.16 -5.90 -1.70
CA GLY A 18 -13.51 -4.63 -1.37
C GLY A 18 -12.14 -4.83 -0.71
N LEU A 19 -12.05 -5.74 0.24
CA LEU A 19 -10.79 -6.09 0.90
C LEU A 19 -9.80 -6.78 -0.04
N ALA A 20 -10.25 -7.72 -0.87
CA ALA A 20 -9.38 -8.37 -1.85
C ALA A 20 -8.75 -7.34 -2.81
N LYS A 21 -9.54 -6.37 -3.28
CA LYS A 21 -9.05 -5.27 -4.10
C LYS A 21 -8.05 -4.41 -3.34
N LEU A 22 -8.37 -4.03 -2.09
CA LEU A 22 -7.47 -3.24 -1.24
C LEU A 22 -6.13 -3.95 -1.00
N PHE A 23 -6.15 -5.23 -0.63
CA PHE A 23 -4.93 -6.00 -0.39
C PHE A 23 -4.12 -6.22 -1.67
N GLY A 24 -4.78 -6.40 -2.82
CA GLY A 24 -4.10 -6.40 -4.12
C GLY A 24 -3.37 -5.08 -4.41
N CYS A 25 -4.01 -3.95 -4.14
CA CYS A 25 -3.39 -2.62 -4.27
C CYS A 25 -2.21 -2.44 -3.31
N PHE A 26 -2.39 -2.80 -2.05
CA PHE A 26 -1.35 -2.74 -1.04
C PHE A 26 -0.11 -3.55 -1.44
N GLY A 27 -0.31 -4.80 -1.89
CA GLY A 27 0.80 -5.66 -2.29
C GLY A 27 1.63 -5.08 -3.43
N VAL A 28 0.99 -4.42 -4.40
CA VAL A 28 1.70 -3.74 -5.49
C VAL A 28 2.52 -2.55 -4.99
N VAL A 29 1.91 -1.64 -4.23
CA VAL A 29 2.62 -0.46 -3.69
C VAL A 29 3.78 -0.88 -2.79
N TRP A 30 3.58 -1.91 -1.97
CA TRP A 30 4.61 -2.48 -1.11
C TRP A 30 5.79 -3.02 -1.91
N ASN A 31 5.53 -3.85 -2.92
CA ASN A 31 6.58 -4.43 -3.74
C ASN A 31 7.36 -3.38 -4.53
N ASP A 32 6.68 -2.41 -5.12
CA ASP A 32 7.32 -1.30 -5.84
C ASP A 32 8.24 -0.50 -4.89
N SER A 33 7.74 -0.17 -3.71
CA SER A 33 8.48 0.58 -2.70
C SER A 33 9.69 -0.19 -2.17
N LEU A 34 9.52 -1.50 -1.94
CA LEU A 34 10.59 -2.38 -1.46
C LEU A 34 11.68 -2.54 -2.51
N SER A 35 11.31 -2.77 -3.77
CA SER A 35 12.25 -2.85 -4.89
C SER A 35 13.10 -1.58 -4.98
N PHE A 36 12.46 -0.42 -4.95
CA PHE A 36 13.15 0.87 -4.98
C PHE A 36 14.12 1.07 -3.81
N CYS A 37 13.70 0.70 -2.59
CA CYS A 37 14.59 0.76 -1.42
C CYS A 37 15.79 -0.18 -1.55
N GLN A 38 15.58 -1.38 -2.08
CA GLN A 38 16.66 -2.37 -2.30
C GLN A 38 17.64 -1.90 -3.37
N GLU A 39 17.16 -1.30 -4.47
CA GLU A 39 18.01 -0.72 -5.51
C GLU A 39 18.87 0.41 -4.95
N LYS A 40 18.26 1.33 -4.19
CA LYS A 40 19.00 2.42 -3.52
C LYS A 40 20.07 1.89 -2.57
N TYR A 41 19.73 0.88 -1.78
CA TYR A 41 20.70 0.24 -0.90
C TYR A 41 21.87 -0.39 -1.67
N LYS A 42 21.60 -1.09 -2.78
CA LYS A 42 22.65 -1.71 -3.64
C LYS A 42 23.58 -0.66 -4.26
N LEU A 43 23.08 0.52 -4.56
CA LEU A 43 23.86 1.64 -5.10
C LEU A 43 24.69 2.37 -4.01
N GLY A 44 24.53 2.01 -2.74
CA GLY A 44 25.16 2.72 -1.62
C GLY A 44 24.48 4.05 -1.28
N ASP A 45 23.31 4.32 -1.86
CA ASP A 45 22.53 5.52 -1.58
C ASP A 45 21.90 5.46 -0.18
N LYS A 46 21.56 6.64 0.34
CA LYS A 46 20.77 6.73 1.58
C LYS A 46 19.39 6.10 1.38
N LYS A 47 18.88 5.48 2.44
CA LYS A 47 17.52 4.95 2.48
C LYS A 47 16.51 6.08 2.18
N PRO A 48 15.59 5.89 1.22
CA PRO A 48 14.54 6.86 0.92
C PRO A 48 13.67 7.16 2.15
N VAL A 49 13.21 8.41 2.25
CA VAL A 49 12.34 8.84 3.36
C VAL A 49 10.89 8.47 3.04
N ASN A 50 10.10 8.09 4.04
CA ASN A 50 8.71 7.64 3.83
C ASN A 50 7.85 8.60 2.96
N PRO A 51 7.87 9.94 3.16
CA PRO A 51 7.07 10.85 2.34
C PRO A 51 7.43 10.82 0.84
N GLU A 52 8.70 10.54 0.51
CA GLU A 52 9.17 10.44 -0.87
C GLU A 52 8.60 9.19 -1.54
N VAL A 53 8.69 8.05 -0.85
CA VAL A 53 8.17 6.76 -1.29
C VAL A 53 6.65 6.83 -1.50
N GLN A 54 5.91 7.38 -0.53
CA GLN A 54 4.46 7.58 -0.66
C GLN A 54 4.11 8.49 -1.84
N LYS A 55 4.83 9.60 -2.01
CA LYS A 55 4.61 10.51 -3.13
C LYS A 55 4.80 9.80 -4.46
N GLN A 56 5.85 9.01 -4.60
CA GLN A 56 6.18 8.31 -5.84
C GLN A 56 5.18 7.17 -6.14
N PHE A 57 5.02 6.22 -5.21
CA PHE A 57 4.28 4.97 -5.45
C PHE A 57 2.79 5.04 -5.14
N ILE A 58 2.30 6.12 -4.53
CA ILE A 58 0.87 6.33 -4.28
C ILE A 58 0.41 7.57 -5.05
N THR A 59 0.94 8.75 -4.71
CA THR A 59 0.38 10.02 -5.20
C THR A 59 0.63 10.25 -6.69
N GLN A 60 1.85 10.00 -7.18
CA GLN A 60 2.15 10.11 -8.62
C GLN A 60 1.67 8.88 -9.38
N ALA A 61 1.84 7.67 -8.82
CA ALA A 61 1.39 6.44 -9.45
C ALA A 61 -0.08 6.51 -9.86
N LYS A 62 -0.97 6.99 -8.98
CA LYS A 62 -2.41 7.15 -9.24
C LYS A 62 -2.77 8.00 -10.47
N LYS A 63 -1.85 8.87 -10.93
CA LYS A 63 -2.06 9.73 -12.10
C LYS A 63 -1.69 9.04 -13.42
N THR A 64 -1.06 7.88 -13.37
CA THR A 64 -0.69 7.11 -14.57
C THR A 64 -1.83 6.16 -14.94
N GLU A 65 -2.10 6.01 -16.23
CA GLU A 65 -3.18 5.13 -16.73
C GLU A 65 -3.03 3.68 -16.22
N HIS A 66 -1.79 3.18 -16.17
CA HIS A 66 -1.49 1.83 -15.70
C HIS A 66 -1.76 1.59 -14.20
N ARG A 67 -1.84 2.66 -13.39
CA ARG A 67 -1.99 2.59 -11.93
C ARG A 67 -3.19 3.39 -11.41
N GLU A 68 -4.06 3.90 -12.28
CA GLU A 68 -5.27 4.66 -11.91
C GLU A 68 -6.19 3.88 -10.95
N TRP A 69 -6.19 2.55 -11.05
CA TRP A 69 -6.97 1.66 -10.19
C TRP A 69 -6.60 1.76 -8.69
N LEU A 70 -5.42 2.28 -8.34
CA LEU A 70 -5.05 2.61 -6.95
C LEU A 70 -5.95 3.70 -6.34
N SER A 71 -6.58 4.54 -7.18
CA SER A 71 -7.55 5.55 -6.74
C SER A 71 -8.91 4.96 -6.36
N LYS A 72 -9.15 3.68 -6.69
CA LYS A 72 -10.41 2.99 -6.41
C LYS A 72 -10.46 2.33 -5.02
N VAL A 73 -9.44 2.56 -4.18
CA VAL A 73 -9.34 2.07 -2.80
C VAL A 73 -8.90 3.19 -1.86
N SER A 74 -9.10 3.00 -0.55
CA SER A 74 -8.64 3.95 0.45
C SER A 74 -7.13 4.14 0.37
N ALA A 75 -6.67 5.39 0.50
CA ALA A 75 -5.24 5.70 0.52
C ALA A 75 -4.58 5.34 1.86
N ILE A 76 -5.34 5.32 2.97
CA ILE A 76 -4.79 5.13 4.32
C ILE A 76 -4.01 3.82 4.44
N PRO A 77 -4.51 2.66 3.95
CA PRO A 77 -3.75 1.41 4.05
C PRO A 77 -2.57 1.32 3.09
N LEU A 78 -2.45 2.25 2.13
CA LEU A 78 -1.33 2.28 1.17
C LEU A 78 -0.14 3.08 1.72
N GLN A 79 -0.35 3.94 2.72
CA GLN A 79 0.64 4.84 3.32
C GLN A 79 1.48 4.14 4.40
#